data_AF-A0A7X2MYE8-F1
#
_entry.id   AF-A0A7X2MYE8-F1
#
_cell.length_a   1.000
_cell.length_b   1.000
_cell.length_c   1.000
_cell.angle_alpha   90.00
_cell.angle_beta   90.00
_cell.angle_gamma   90.00
#
_symmetry.space_group_name_H-M   'P 1'
#
loop_
_entity.id
_entity.type
_entity.pdbx_description
1 polymer ?
#
loop_
_entity_poly.entity_id
_entity_poly.type
_entity_poly.pdbx_seq_one_letter_code
_entity_poly.pdbx_strand_id
1 'polypeptide(L)'
;MENIRMYNKDIVRELSSAKLYSSNNSDIQEVFNKISDSYKMKERPELYMTDEKGNILCSNNKTPVNNINISGKNEIIEINDRYYICTNIMKKSDSRYIVAVSRGYIGDDLDLMVIWFIISMIVFFIITYRKVDYLNKISEYVKKIAQGDLKTRVPIKYNK
;
A
#
# COMPACT_ATOMS: atom_id res chain seq x y z
N MET A 1 -4.54 -9.78 6.17
CA MET A 1 -3.87 -9.90 7.49
C MET A 1 -3.00 -11.16 7.62
N GLU A 2 -3.34 -12.28 6.99
CA GLU A 2 -2.57 -13.55 7.10
C GLU A 2 -1.14 -13.48 6.53
N ASN A 3 -0.96 -12.85 5.36
CA ASN A 3 0.37 -12.69 4.75
C ASN A 3 1.34 -11.87 5.61
N ILE A 4 0.85 -10.86 6.34
CA ILE A 4 1.66 -10.05 7.26
C ILE A 4 2.13 -10.92 8.45
N ARG A 5 1.30 -11.86 8.93
CA ARG A 5 1.67 -12.75 10.05
C ARG A 5 2.69 -13.82 9.64
N MET A 6 2.59 -14.39 8.44
CA MET A 6 3.58 -15.36 7.93
C MET A 6 4.96 -14.71 7.73
N TYR A 7 4.99 -13.55 7.08
CA TYR A 7 6.19 -12.78 6.82
C TYR A 7 6.99 -12.46 8.11
N ASN A 8 6.30 -12.18 9.21
CA ASN A 8 6.94 -11.90 10.49
C ASN A 8 7.55 -13.11 11.20
N LYS A 9 7.06 -14.33 10.92
CA LYS A 9 7.57 -15.54 11.58
C LYS A 9 8.95 -15.92 11.01
N ASP A 10 9.14 -15.73 9.70
CA ASP A 10 10.41 -16.03 9.03
C ASP A 10 11.50 -15.02 9.40
N ILE A 11 11.18 -13.72 9.47
CA ILE A 11 12.13 -12.68 9.92
C ILE A 11 12.61 -12.93 11.35
N VAL A 12 11.70 -13.30 12.26
CA VAL A 12 12.04 -13.63 13.65
C VAL A 12 12.97 -14.84 13.69
N ARG A 13 12.70 -15.87 12.89
CA ARG A 13 13.54 -17.06 12.81
C ARG A 13 14.92 -16.71 12.27
N GLU A 14 15.00 -15.91 11.22
CA GLU A 14 16.27 -15.47 10.64
C GLU A 14 17.07 -14.61 11.61
N LEU A 15 16.45 -13.64 12.27
CA LEU A 15 17.08 -12.82 13.31
C LEU A 15 17.54 -13.69 14.50
N SER A 16 16.75 -14.67 14.92
CA SER A 16 17.14 -15.60 15.99
C SER A 16 18.31 -16.51 15.59
N SER A 17 18.42 -16.85 14.30
CA SER A 17 19.51 -17.66 13.75
C SER A 17 20.77 -16.85 13.41
N ALA A 18 20.59 -15.55 13.14
CA ALA A 18 21.70 -14.64 12.91
C ALA A 18 22.43 -14.43 14.24
N LYS A 19 23.75 -14.61 14.22
CA LYS A 19 24.61 -14.31 15.38
C LYS A 19 24.65 -12.80 15.63
N LEU A 20 23.57 -12.26 16.18
CA LEU A 20 23.43 -10.85 16.56
C LEU A 20 24.24 -10.49 17.81
N TYR A 21 25.24 -11.29 18.20
CA TYR A 21 26.02 -11.14 19.42
C TYR A 21 27.08 -10.03 19.35
N SER A 22 27.25 -9.37 18.20
CA SER A 22 28.17 -8.23 18.11
C SER A 22 27.68 -7.07 18.97
N SER A 23 28.61 -6.47 19.72
CA SER A 23 28.40 -5.23 20.46
C SER A 23 28.48 -4.00 19.53
N ASN A 24 29.09 -4.16 18.36
CA ASN A 24 29.29 -3.13 17.35
C ASN A 24 28.03 -2.93 16.48
N ASN A 25 27.63 -1.68 16.32
CA ASN A 25 26.44 -1.30 15.57
C ASN A 25 26.57 -1.54 14.06
N SER A 26 27.79 -1.44 13.50
CA SER A 26 28.02 -1.65 12.06
C SER A 26 27.77 -3.10 11.64
N ASP A 27 28.22 -4.07 12.44
CA ASP A 27 28.06 -5.50 12.12
C ASP A 27 26.58 -5.90 12.16
N ILE A 28 25.83 -5.33 13.11
CA ILE A 28 24.39 -5.55 13.23
C ILE A 28 23.66 -4.94 12.04
N GLN A 29 24.07 -3.75 11.62
CA GLN A 29 23.51 -3.09 10.44
C GLN A 29 23.77 -3.90 9.16
N GLU A 30 24.95 -4.49 9.02
CA GLU A 30 25.27 -5.40 7.91
C GLU A 30 24.34 -6.63 7.90
N VAL A 31 24.12 -7.24 9.08
CA VAL A 31 23.15 -8.34 9.23
C VAL A 31 21.74 -7.89 8.85
N PHE A 32 21.30 -6.72 9.29
CA PHE A 32 19.97 -6.20 8.94
C PHE A 32 19.83 -5.93 7.44
N ASN A 33 20.88 -5.43 6.79
CA ASN A 33 20.90 -5.22 5.34
C ASN A 33 20.81 -6.57 4.61
N LYS A 34 21.60 -7.57 5.02
CA LYS A 34 21.59 -8.91 4.44
C LYS A 34 20.23 -9.59 4.57
N ILE A 35 19.60 -9.49 5.74
CA ILE A 35 18.23 -10.00 5.95
C ILE A 35 17.28 -9.25 5.03
N SER A 36 17.32 -7.91 5.00
CA SER A 36 16.42 -7.12 4.15
C SER A 36 16.57 -7.42 2.66
N ASP A 37 17.79 -7.62 2.18
CA ASP A 37 18.09 -7.93 0.78
C ASP A 37 17.64 -9.33 0.36
N SER A 38 17.44 -10.26 1.31
CA SER A 38 16.87 -11.58 1.02
C SER A 38 15.37 -11.52 0.67
N TYR A 39 14.69 -10.42 1.00
CA TYR A 39 13.29 -10.19 0.67
C TYR A 39 13.12 -9.26 -0.54
N LYS A 40 12.02 -9.48 -1.29
CA LYS A 40 11.66 -8.65 -2.44
C LYS A 40 11.41 -7.20 -2.01
N MET A 41 11.66 -6.21 -2.88
CA MET A 41 11.54 -4.78 -2.56
C MET A 41 10.23 -4.37 -1.85
N LYS A 42 9.08 -4.97 -2.20
CA LYS A 42 7.77 -4.66 -1.60
C LYS A 42 7.59 -5.24 -0.19
N GLU A 43 8.44 -6.17 0.18
CA GLU A 43 8.42 -6.93 1.42
C GLU A 43 9.78 -6.77 2.10
N ARG A 44 10.42 -5.61 2.03
CA ARG A 44 11.66 -5.38 2.75
C ARG A 44 11.34 -4.99 4.19
N PRO A 45 11.80 -5.76 5.19
CA PRO A 45 11.53 -5.41 6.57
C PRO A 45 12.42 -4.24 6.96
N GLU A 46 11.81 -3.25 7.61
CA GLU A 46 12.55 -2.18 8.25
C GLU A 46 12.90 -2.66 9.66
N LEU A 47 14.19 -2.77 9.94
CA LEU A 47 14.75 -3.33 11.16
C LEU A 47 15.50 -2.25 11.91
N TYR A 48 15.19 -2.12 13.19
CA TYR A 48 15.75 -1.12 14.09
C TYR A 48 16.32 -1.80 15.32
N MET A 49 17.50 -1.38 15.77
CA MET A 49 17.99 -1.70 17.10
C MET A 49 17.77 -0.49 18.00
N THR A 50 17.16 -0.70 19.15
CA THR A 50 16.86 0.36 20.13
C THR A 50 17.44 0.08 21.50
N ASP A 51 17.60 1.13 22.30
CA ASP A 51 17.78 1.00 23.75
C ASP A 51 16.43 0.79 24.49
N GLU A 52 16.46 0.69 25.81
CA GLU A 52 15.27 0.56 26.69
C GLU A 52 14.34 1.78 26.63
N LYS A 53 14.80 2.91 26.13
CA LYS A 53 14.00 4.14 25.98
C LYS A 53 13.44 4.28 24.57
N GLY A 54 13.71 3.32 23.69
CA GLY A 54 13.27 3.34 22.30
C GLY A 54 14.16 4.14 21.35
N ASN A 55 15.30 4.67 21.81
CA ASN A 55 16.21 5.43 20.94
C ASN A 55 16.91 4.49 19.96
N ILE A 56 16.96 4.87 18.69
CA ILE A 56 17.55 4.03 17.65
C ILE A 56 19.07 4.12 17.69
N LEU A 57 19.71 2.95 17.78
CA LEU A 57 21.15 2.76 17.80
C LEU A 57 21.70 2.43 16.40
N CYS A 58 20.95 1.65 15.61
CA CYS A 58 21.21 1.39 14.20
C CYS A 58 19.94 0.90 13.48
N SER A 59 19.93 1.02 12.16
CA SER A 59 18.85 0.49 11.31
C SER A 59 19.33 0.16 9.89
N ASN A 60 18.58 -0.67 9.18
CA ASN A 60 18.77 -0.89 7.73
C ASN A 60 18.01 0.14 6.87
N ASN A 61 17.22 1.02 7.49
CA ASN A 61 16.46 2.02 6.78
C ASN A 61 17.29 3.31 6.62
N LYS A 62 17.16 3.95 5.45
CA LYS A 62 17.78 5.25 5.17
C LYS A 62 16.96 6.43 5.71
N THR A 63 15.70 6.19 6.07
CA THR A 63 14.86 7.22 6.68
C THR A 63 15.35 7.50 8.09
N PRO A 64 15.64 8.77 8.44
CA PRO A 64 16.12 9.12 9.78
C PRO A 64 14.99 8.94 10.78
N VAL A 65 15.06 7.90 11.60
CA VAL A 65 14.12 7.66 12.70
C VAL A 65 14.93 7.77 13.98
N ASN A 66 14.47 8.60 14.91
CA ASN A 66 15.22 8.88 16.14
C ASN A 66 14.76 8.01 17.32
N ASN A 67 13.45 7.71 17.39
CA ASN A 67 12.86 6.99 18.50
C ASN A 67 11.70 6.12 18.02
N ILE A 68 11.54 4.95 18.62
CA ILE A 68 10.42 4.04 18.44
C ILE A 68 9.87 3.69 19.82
N ASN A 69 8.56 3.83 20.00
CA ASN A 69 7.92 3.35 21.21
C ASN A 69 7.93 1.80 21.24
N ILE A 70 8.53 1.23 22.28
CA ILE A 70 8.69 -0.22 22.47
C ILE A 70 7.59 -0.83 23.37
N SER A 71 6.52 -0.08 23.69
CA SER A 71 5.50 -0.48 24.66
C SER A 71 4.59 -1.64 24.24
N GLY A 72 4.48 -1.97 22.94
CA GLY A 72 3.59 -3.06 22.55
C GLY A 72 3.83 -3.65 21.15
N LYS A 73 3.82 -4.98 21.11
CA LYS A 73 3.77 -5.77 19.87
C LYS A 73 2.41 -5.54 19.19
N ASN A 74 2.41 -5.27 17.89
CA ASN A 74 1.24 -4.87 17.08
C ASN A 74 0.70 -3.46 17.34
N GLU A 75 1.45 -2.58 18.01
CA GLU A 75 1.09 -1.17 18.10
C GLU A 75 1.42 -0.45 16.78
N ILE A 76 0.59 0.54 16.45
CA ILE A 76 0.87 1.47 15.35
C ILE A 76 1.89 2.47 15.87
N ILE A 77 3.02 2.57 15.17
CA ILE A 77 4.09 3.53 15.46
C ILE A 77 4.09 4.58 14.36
N GLU A 78 4.10 5.85 14.74
CA GLU A 78 4.33 6.94 13.79
C GLU A 78 5.82 7.24 13.68
N ILE A 79 6.32 7.27 12.45
CA ILE A 79 7.71 7.55 12.10
C ILE A 79 7.68 8.57 10.97
N ASN A 80 8.10 9.81 11.22
CA ASN A 80 8.15 10.91 10.24
C ASN A 80 6.84 11.02 9.43
N ASP A 81 5.71 11.21 10.10
CA ASP A 81 4.37 11.35 9.51
C ASP A 81 3.88 10.11 8.73
N ARG A 82 4.50 8.94 8.94
CA ARG A 82 4.07 7.66 8.37
C ARG A 82 3.78 6.66 9.49
N TYR A 83 2.65 5.97 9.36
CA TYR A 83 2.26 4.89 10.27
C TYR A 83 2.87 3.56 9.85
N TYR A 84 3.55 2.94 10.81
CA TYR A 84 4.13 1.61 10.72
C TYR A 84 3.44 0.71 11.72
N ILE A 85 3.37 -0.58 11.43
CA ILE A 85 2.92 -1.57 12.41
C ILE A 85 4.17 -2.16 13.04
N CYS A 86 4.30 -2.05 14.36
CA CYS A 86 5.31 -2.79 15.12
C CYS A 86 4.98 -4.27 15.02
N THR A 87 5.72 -5.02 14.22
CA THR A 87 5.38 -6.41 14.00
C THR A 87 6.08 -7.35 14.97
N ASN A 88 7.26 -6.97 15.45
CA ASN A 88 7.96 -7.72 16.47
C ASN A 88 8.94 -6.88 17.29
N ILE A 89 9.08 -7.24 18.56
CA ILE A 89 10.08 -6.71 19.48
C ILE A 89 10.80 -7.90 20.08
N MET A 90 12.09 -8.03 19.79
CA MET A 90 12.95 -9.07 20.35
C MET A 90 13.98 -8.45 21.29
N LYS A 91 14.01 -8.91 22.53
CA LYS A 91 15.05 -8.52 23.48
C LYS A 91 16.36 -9.20 23.08
N LYS A 92 17.39 -8.41 22.76
CA LYS A 92 18.72 -8.89 22.37
C LYS A 92 19.62 -9.08 23.59
N SER A 93 19.56 -8.14 24.54
CA SER A 93 20.30 -8.15 25.80
C SER A 93 19.53 -7.35 26.84
N ASP A 94 20.02 -7.26 28.08
CA ASP A 94 19.30 -6.60 29.18
C ASP A 94 18.76 -5.20 28.82
N SER A 95 19.52 -4.44 28.02
CA SER A 95 19.20 -3.06 27.62
C SER A 95 19.05 -2.79 26.13
N ARG A 96 18.93 -3.82 25.28
CA ARG A 96 18.81 -3.63 23.81
C ARG A 96 17.68 -4.46 23.22
N TYR A 97 16.95 -3.84 22.30
CA TYR A 97 15.81 -4.45 21.61
C TYR A 97 15.99 -4.35 20.10
N ILE A 98 15.44 -5.33 19.38
CA ILE A 98 15.33 -5.32 17.93
C ILE A 98 13.86 -5.20 17.60
N VAL A 99 13.52 -4.14 16.88
CA VAL A 99 12.17 -3.81 16.45
C VAL A 99 12.08 -4.05 14.96
N ALA A 100 11.23 -4.98 14.55
CA ALA A 100 10.83 -5.15 13.16
C ALA A 100 9.54 -4.37 12.93
N VAL A 101 9.53 -3.54 11.90
CA VAL A 101 8.34 -2.84 11.46
C VAL A 101 8.05 -3.15 10.00
N SER A 102 6.76 -3.32 9.71
CA SER A 102 6.28 -3.36 8.33
C SER A 102 5.60 -2.04 8.03
N ARG A 103 5.82 -1.50 6.82
CA ARG A 103 4.95 -0.43 6.32
C ARG A 103 3.51 -0.93 6.36
N GLY A 104 2.71 -0.31 7.22
CA GLY A 104 1.27 -0.37 7.02
C GLY A 104 1.01 0.35 5.71
N TYR A 105 0.41 -0.32 4.73
CA TYR A 105 -0.24 0.42 3.66
C TYR A 105 -1.36 1.23 4.33
N ILE A 106 -1.09 2.51 4.60
CA ILE A 106 -2.12 3.47 4.98
C ILE A 106 -2.93 3.72 3.70
N GLY A 107 -4.24 3.77 3.88
CA GLY A 107 -5.27 3.74 2.83
C GLY A 107 -5.12 4.73 1.68
N ASP A 108 -4.21 5.69 1.72
CA ASP A 108 -4.08 6.76 0.71
C ASP A 108 -3.96 6.24 -0.73
N ASP A 109 -3.18 5.18 -0.98
CA ASP A 109 -3.05 4.59 -2.33
C ASP A 109 -4.34 3.88 -2.77
N LEU A 110 -5.07 3.27 -1.84
CA LEU A 110 -6.37 2.65 -2.10
C LEU A 110 -7.44 3.71 -2.33
N ASP A 111 -7.42 4.80 -1.56
CA ASP A 111 -8.37 5.89 -1.66
C ASP A 111 -8.22 6.63 -2.99
N LEU A 112 -6.98 6.91 -3.42
CA LEU A 112 -6.70 7.46 -4.75
C LEU A 112 -7.17 6.52 -5.88
N MET A 113 -6.98 5.21 -5.74
CA MET A 113 -7.46 4.22 -6.71
C MET A 113 -8.99 4.19 -6.80
N VAL A 114 -9.68 4.28 -5.66
CA VAL A 114 -11.15 4.34 -5.58
C VAL A 114 -11.67 5.63 -6.23
N ILE A 115 -11.04 6.77 -5.98
CA ILE A 115 -11.40 8.04 -6.61
C ILE A 115 -11.27 7.96 -8.13
N TRP A 116 -10.16 7.41 -8.64
CA TRP A 116 -9.96 7.20 -10.08
C TRP A 116 -11.00 6.27 -10.69
N PHE A 117 -11.37 5.21 -9.97
CA PHE A 117 -12.40 4.28 -10.41
C PHE A 117 -13.77 4.97 -10.52
N ILE A 118 -14.15 5.79 -9.53
CA ILE A 118 -15.40 6.56 -9.55
C ILE A 118 -15.43 7.55 -10.72
N ILE A 119 -14.34 8.30 -10.94
CA ILE A 119 -14.23 9.24 -12.07
C ILE A 119 -14.39 8.51 -13.40
N SER A 120 -13.70 7.36 -13.57
CA SER A 120 -13.83 6.53 -14.78
C SER A 120 -15.26 6.06 -15.00
N MET A 121 -15.95 5.65 -13.94
CA MET A 121 -17.34 5.20 -14.00
C MET A 121 -18.29 6.34 -14.43
N ILE A 122 -18.11 7.55 -13.88
CA ILE A 122 -18.90 8.73 -14.27
C ILE A 122 -18.71 9.05 -15.76
N VAL A 123 -17.45 9.07 -16.23
CA VAL A 123 -17.14 9.32 -17.65
C VAL A 123 -17.77 8.25 -18.55
N PHE A 124 -17.70 6.98 -18.15
CA PHE A 124 -18.33 5.86 -18.87
C PHE A 124 -19.84 6.05 -19.00
N PHE A 125 -20.53 6.43 -17.92
CA PHE A 125 -21.97 6.69 -17.95
C PHE A 125 -22.32 7.89 -18.83
N ILE A 126 -21.55 8.98 -18.79
CA ILE A 126 -21.78 10.15 -19.66
C ILE A 126 -21.68 9.76 -21.14
N ILE A 127 -20.65 8.99 -21.52
CA ILE A 127 -20.47 8.54 -22.91
C ILE A 127 -21.60 7.59 -23.32
N THR A 128 -21.93 6.62 -22.47
CA THR A 128 -22.97 5.63 -22.75
C THR A 128 -24.35 6.26 -22.84
N TYR A 129 -24.68 7.20 -21.93
CA TYR A 129 -25.95 7.92 -21.93
C TYR A 129 -26.15 8.69 -23.24
N ARG A 130 -25.14 9.40 -23.72
CA ARG A 130 -25.22 10.14 -25.00
C ARG A 130 -25.46 9.22 -26.19
N LYS A 131 -24.85 8.03 -26.19
CA LYS A 131 -25.07 7.02 -27.25
C LYS A 131 -26.49 6.45 -27.19
N VAL A 132 -26.97 6.11 -25.99
CA VAL A 132 -28.32 5.56 -25.79
C VAL A 132 -29.39 6.58 -26.16
N ASP A 133 -29.26 7.84 -25.73
CA ASP A 133 -30.17 8.93 -26.11
C ASP A 133 -30.23 9.13 -27.63
N TYR A 134 -29.08 9.08 -28.31
CA TYR A 134 -29.03 9.17 -29.77
C TYR A 134 -29.74 8.00 -30.45
N LEU A 135 -29.52 6.76 -30.00
CA LEU A 135 -30.19 5.58 -30.53
C LEU A 135 -31.71 5.62 -30.28
N ASN A 136 -32.13 6.08 -29.11
CA ASN A 136 -33.54 6.25 -28.77
C ASN A 136 -34.21 7.27 -29.71
N LYS A 137 -33.56 8.41 -29.95
CA LYS A 137 -34.04 9.42 -30.91
C LYS A 137 -34.17 8.85 -32.32
N ILE A 138 -33.17 8.12 -32.80
CA ILE A 138 -33.26 7.44 -34.11
C ILE A 138 -34.45 6.47 -34.13
N SER A 139 -34.61 5.66 -33.08
CA SER A 139 -35.72 4.71 -32.98
C SER A 139 -37.08 5.39 -33.10
N GLU A 140 -37.27 6.55 -32.46
CA GLU A 140 -38.49 7.34 -32.58
C GLU A 140 -38.73 7.86 -34.00
N TYR A 141 -37.69 8.38 -34.66
CA TYR A 141 -37.82 8.83 -36.05
C TYR A 141 -38.15 7.67 -37.00
N VAL A 142 -37.54 6.50 -36.82
CA VAL A 142 -37.84 5.30 -37.60
C VAL A 142 -39.27 4.85 -37.38
N LYS A 143 -39.78 4.88 -36.13
CA LYS A 143 -41.19 4.56 -35.83
C LYS A 143 -42.15 5.51 -36.56
N LYS A 144 -41.87 6.82 -36.59
CA LYS A 144 -42.70 7.81 -37.30
C LYS A 144 -42.74 7.55 -38.80
N ILE A 145 -41.61 7.19 -39.41
CA ILE A 145 -41.53 6.82 -40.83
C ILE A 145 -42.33 5.54 -41.10
N ALA A 146 -42.20 4.53 -40.24
CA ALA A 146 -42.95 3.27 -40.37
C ALA A 146 -44.47 3.45 -40.25
N GLN A 147 -44.92 4.49 -39.53
CA GLN A 147 -46.33 4.89 -39.42
C GLN A 147 -46.84 5.69 -40.64
N GLY A 148 -45.99 5.91 -41.67
CA GLY A 148 -46.38 6.55 -42.92
C GLY A 148 -46.02 8.03 -43.05
N ASP A 149 -45.35 8.63 -42.06
CA ASP A 149 -44.87 10.01 -42.17
C ASP A 149 -43.51 10.09 -42.88
N LEU A 150 -43.56 10.19 -44.21
CA LEU A 150 -42.39 10.27 -45.10
C LEU A 150 -41.75 11.67 -45.16
N LYS A 151 -42.36 12.69 -44.52
CA LYS A 151 -41.77 14.04 -44.42
C LYS A 151 -40.73 14.10 -43.31
N THR A 152 -40.82 13.21 -42.32
CA THR A 152 -39.82 13.07 -41.27
C THR A 152 -38.46 12.65 -41.86
N ARG A 153 -37.38 13.31 -41.41
CA ARG A 153 -35.98 13.01 -41.78
C ARG A 153 -35.19 12.66 -40.53
N VAL A 154 -34.43 11.57 -40.58
CA VAL A 154 -33.58 11.13 -39.46
C VAL A 154 -32.30 11.97 -39.46
N PRO A 155 -32.01 12.73 -38.39
CA PRO A 155 -30.75 13.45 -38.26
C PRO A 155 -29.64 12.45 -37.90
N ILE A 156 -28.88 11.99 -38.90
CA ILE A 156 -27.72 11.13 -38.69
C ILE A 156 -26.56 12.01 -38.24
N LYS A 157 -26.19 11.91 -36.96
CA LYS A 157 -25.16 12.75 -36.34
C LYS A 157 -23.74 12.33 -36.71
N TYR A 158 -23.54 11.09 -37.16
CA TYR A 158 -22.26 10.58 -37.63
C TYR A 158 -22.25 10.58 -39.16
N ASN A 159 -22.04 11.75 -39.75
CA ASN A 159 -21.72 11.86 -41.17
C ASN A 159 -20.38 12.60 -41.25
N LYS A 160 -19.31 11.81 -41.43
CA LYS A 160 -17.89 12.13 -41.28
C LYS A 160 -17.36 12.21 -39.86
#